data_AF-A0A1A6Y1B2-F1
#
_entry.id   AF-A0A1A6Y1B2-F1
#
_cell.length_a   1.000
_cell.length_b   1.000
_cell.length_c   1.000
_cell.angle_alpha   90.00
_cell.angle_beta   90.00
_cell.angle_gamma   90.00
#
_symmetry.space_group_name_H-M   'P 1'
#
loop_
_entity.id
_entity.type
_entity.pdbx_description
1 polymer ?
#
loop_
_entity_poly.entity_id
_entity_poly.type
_entity_poly.pdbx_seq_one_letter_code
_entity_poly.pdbx_strand_id
1 'polypeptide(L)'
;MLRVESMPLDCGSTAIVVELDQVPSRAWTKSLKRAMQADEGLDSTQPRFDGRFVYVVDLDGAQHRAEHRVLQALSSASAGAADGGSAGRPTRGTRSAAAHANR
;
A
#
# COMPACT_ATOMS: atom_id res chain seq x y z
N MET A 1 11.63 13.46 0.54
CA MET A 1 12.17 12.29 1.30
C MET A 1 11.06 11.80 2.23
N LEU A 2 10.65 10.53 2.18
CA LEU A 2 9.73 9.97 3.19
C LEU A 2 10.53 9.59 4.43
N ARG A 3 10.16 10.08 5.61
CA ARG A 3 10.71 9.58 6.90
C ARG A 3 9.70 8.63 7.52
N VAL A 4 10.19 7.51 8.02
CA VAL A 4 9.39 6.53 8.77
C VAL A 4 10.03 6.39 10.14
N GLU A 5 9.22 6.54 11.18
CA GLU A 5 9.63 6.43 12.57
C GLU A 5 8.70 5.47 13.31
N SER A 6 9.29 4.52 14.03
CA SER A 6 8.56 3.59 14.89
C SER A 6 8.66 4.06 16.35
N MET A 7 7.51 4.12 17.01
CA MET A 7 7.37 4.50 18.41
C MET A 7 6.75 3.33 19.18
N PRO A 8 7.45 2.73 20.15
CA PRO A 8 6.83 1.78 21.07
C PRO A 8 5.83 2.51 21.97
N LEU A 9 4.66 1.90 22.20
CA LEU A 9 3.64 2.40 23.11
C LEU A 9 3.71 1.63 24.44
N ASP A 10 3.39 2.32 25.54
CA ASP A 10 3.43 1.74 26.90
C ASP A 10 2.47 0.56 27.10
N CYS A 11 1.48 0.40 26.23
CA CYS A 11 0.54 -0.73 26.23
C CYS A 11 1.09 -2.00 25.57
N GLY A 12 2.35 -1.99 25.09
CA GLY A 12 2.97 -3.12 24.38
C GLY A 12 2.74 -3.13 22.86
N SER A 13 2.01 -2.16 22.33
CA SER A 13 1.76 -1.99 20.89
C SER A 13 2.82 -1.07 20.26
N THR A 14 2.92 -1.06 18.93
CA THR A 14 3.78 -0.11 18.20
C THR A 14 2.94 0.89 17.42
N ALA A 15 3.34 2.16 17.43
CA ALA A 15 2.89 3.17 16.51
C ALA A 15 3.96 3.41 15.43
N ILE A 16 3.54 3.59 14.18
CA ILE A 16 4.41 4.01 13.09
C ILE A 16 3.92 5.34 12.56
N VAL A 17 4.83 6.31 12.52
CA VAL A 17 4.60 7.64 11.95
C VAL A 17 5.37 7.74 10.66
N VAL A 18 4.67 8.16 9.60
CA VAL A 18 5.23 8.36 8.27
C VAL A 18 5.08 9.83 7.91
N GLU A 19 6.19 10.52 7.73
CA GLU A 19 6.23 11.87 7.19
C GLU A 19 6.41 11.82 5.68
N LEU A 20 5.47 12.41 4.96
CA LEU A 20 5.48 12.53 3.51
C LEU A 20 6.09 13.87 3.09
N ASP A 21 6.77 13.87 1.94
CA ASP A 21 7.34 15.09 1.34
C ASP A 21 6.27 16.16 1.07
N GLN A 22 5.07 15.70 0.68
CA GLN A 22 3.91 16.52 0.35
C GLN A 22 2.62 15.90 0.89
N VAL A 23 1.55 16.70 0.94
CA VAL A 23 0.22 16.23 1.36
C VAL A 23 -0.24 15.17 0.35
N PRO A 24 -0.57 13.94 0.78
CA PRO A 24 -0.99 12.88 -0.12
C PRO A 24 -2.35 13.21 -0.73
N SER A 25 -2.53 12.82 -2.00
CA SER A 25 -3.83 12.94 -2.66
C SER A 25 -4.85 11.96 -2.08
N ARG A 26 -6.15 12.25 -2.26
CA ARG A 26 -7.23 11.31 -1.88
C ARG A 26 -7.10 9.94 -2.56
N ALA A 27 -6.62 9.92 -3.81
CA ALA A 27 -6.40 8.68 -4.55
C ALA A 27 -5.33 7.82 -3.87
N TRP A 28 -4.18 8.43 -3.54
CA TRP A 28 -3.10 7.74 -2.82
C TRP A 28 -3.54 7.25 -1.44
N THR A 29 -4.29 8.09 -0.71
CA THR A 29 -4.87 7.74 0.61
C THR A 29 -5.76 6.49 0.51
N LYS A 30 -6.59 6.42 -0.54
CA LYS A 30 -7.47 5.26 -0.78
C LYS A 30 -6.68 4.01 -1.13
N SER A 31 -5.64 4.15 -1.95
CA SER A 31 -4.73 3.03 -2.29
C SER A 31 -3.99 2.51 -1.07
N LEU A 32 -3.51 3.38 -0.18
CA LEU A 32 -2.85 2.97 1.06
C LEU A 32 -3.79 2.21 1.98
N LYS A 33 -5.01 2.74 2.22
CA LYS A 33 -6.02 2.03 3.02
C LYS A 33 -6.35 0.65 2.45
N ARG A 34 -6.44 0.54 1.12
CA ARG A 34 -6.66 -0.76 0.44
C ARG A 34 -5.48 -1.71 0.61
N ALA A 35 -4.25 -1.22 0.48
CA ALA A 35 -3.06 -2.04 0.68
C ALA A 35 -2.94 -2.54 2.12
N MET A 36 -3.28 -1.70 3.11
CA MET A 36 -3.31 -2.10 4.52
C MET A 36 -4.42 -3.11 4.82
N GLN A 37 -5.62 -2.94 4.27
CA GLN A 37 -6.70 -3.93 4.40
C GLN A 37 -6.39 -5.27 3.72
N ALA A 38 -5.56 -5.26 2.67
CA ALA A 38 -5.15 -6.48 2.00
C ALA A 38 -4.08 -7.27 2.79
N ASP A 39 -3.46 -6.64 3.81
CA ASP A 39 -2.47 -7.27 4.66
C ASP A 39 -3.13 -7.75 5.96
N GLU A 40 -3.16 -9.07 6.18
CA GLU A 40 -3.81 -9.71 7.33
C GLU A 40 -3.33 -9.18 8.70
N GLY A 41 -2.14 -8.57 8.79
CA GLY A 41 -1.63 -7.99 10.05
C GLY A 41 -1.94 -6.51 10.23
N LEU A 42 -2.51 -5.85 9.21
CA LEU A 42 -2.87 -4.43 9.23
C LEU A 42 -4.37 -4.20 9.03
N ASP A 43 -5.16 -5.23 8.73
CA ASP A 43 -6.60 -5.13 8.47
C ASP A 43 -7.39 -4.47 9.61
N SER A 44 -7.00 -4.72 10.86
CA SER A 44 -7.62 -4.09 12.04
C SER A 44 -7.08 -2.68 12.36
N THR A 45 -6.01 -2.25 11.70
CA THR A 45 -5.37 -0.94 11.94
C THR A 45 -5.87 0.11 10.94
N GLN A 46 -6.37 1.23 11.47
CA GLN A 46 -6.87 2.31 10.62
C GLN A 46 -5.88 3.47 10.59
N PRO A 47 -5.25 3.77 9.43
CA PRO A 47 -4.29 4.86 9.32
C PRO A 47 -4.99 6.21 9.48
N ARG A 48 -4.44 7.08 10.32
CA ARG A 48 -4.85 8.47 10.51
C ARG A 48 -3.98 9.38 9.66
N PHE A 49 -4.60 10.29 8.92
CA PHE A 49 -3.91 11.23 8.05
C PHE A 49 -4.05 12.64 8.63
N ASP A 50 -2.94 13.33 8.82
CA ASP A 50 -2.89 14.72 9.28
C ASP A 50 -1.91 15.52 8.42
N GLY A 51 -2.43 16.21 7.41
CA GLY A 51 -1.61 16.91 6.43
C GLY A 51 -0.63 15.97 5.73
N ARG A 52 0.66 16.07 6.08
CA ARG A 52 1.74 15.24 5.51
C ARG A 52 2.10 14.03 6.36
N PHE A 53 1.50 13.90 7.55
CA PHE A 53 1.79 12.83 8.48
C PHE A 53 0.73 11.73 8.39
N VAL A 54 1.18 10.48 8.37
CA VAL A 54 0.33 9.30 8.46
C VAL A 54 0.70 8.55 9.73
N TYR A 55 -0.29 8.31 10.58
CA TYR A 55 -0.14 7.58 11.83
C TYR A 55 -0.82 6.23 11.71
N VAL A 56 -0.07 5.17 11.98
CA VAL A 56 -0.59 3.81 12.10
C VAL A 56 -0.36 3.36 13.53
N VAL A 57 -1.44 3.08 14.25
CA VAL A 57 -1.43 2.66 15.66
C VAL A 57 -1.96 1.23 15.78
N ASP A 58 -1.76 0.62 16.94
CA ASP A 58 -2.21 -0.75 17.25
C ASP A 58 -1.56 -1.84 16.39
N LEU A 59 -0.29 -1.64 16.03
CA LEU A 59 0.48 -2.66 15.32
C LEU A 59 0.91 -3.75 16.31
N ASP A 60 0.25 -4.90 16.20
CA ASP A 60 0.56 -6.11 16.96
C ASP A 60 1.65 -6.90 16.24
N GLY A 61 2.84 -6.97 16.85
CA GLY A 61 3.97 -7.75 16.32
C GLY A 61 5.32 -7.06 16.46
N ALA A 62 6.38 -7.87 16.35
CA ALA A 62 7.77 -7.41 16.42
C ALA A 62 8.01 -6.19 15.50
N GLN A 63 8.47 -5.09 16.08
CA GLN A 63 8.63 -3.76 15.48
C GLN A 63 9.18 -3.77 14.04
N HIS A 64 10.20 -4.59 13.76
CA HIS A 64 10.78 -4.73 12.42
C HIS A 64 9.83 -5.29 11.35
N ARG A 65 8.89 -6.18 11.71
CA ARG A 65 7.88 -6.67 10.75
C ARG A 65 6.84 -5.59 10.45
N ALA A 66 6.48 -4.80 11.46
CA ALA A 66 5.48 -3.74 11.31
C ALA A 66 5.98 -2.63 10.37
N GLU A 67 7.23 -2.20 10.52
CA GLU A 67 7.86 -1.22 9.62
C GLU A 67 7.93 -1.74 8.17
N HIS A 68 8.37 -2.99 7.98
CA HIS A 68 8.48 -3.56 6.64
C HIS A 68 7.11 -3.67 5.93
N ARG A 69 6.05 -4.02 6.67
CA ARG A 69 4.68 -4.07 6.14
C ARG A 69 4.14 -2.67 5.80
N VAL A 70 4.36 -1.68 6.65
CA VAL A 70 3.97 -0.29 6.36
C VAL A 70 4.73 0.24 5.13
N LEU A 71 6.04 -0.01 5.03
CA LEU A 71 6.84 0.35 3.86
C LEU A 71 6.35 -0.34 2.57
N GLN A 72 5.93 -1.60 2.66
CA GLN A 72 5.35 -2.33 1.53
C GLN A 72 3.99 -1.74 1.11
N ALA A 73 3.13 -1.40 2.07
CA ALA A 73 1.84 -0.76 1.80
C ALA A 73 2.01 0.64 1.19
N LEU A 74 2.97 1.43 1.68
CA LEU A 74 3.34 2.73 1.12
C LEU A 74 3.86 2.61 -0.31
N SER A 75 4.73 1.64 -0.56
CA SER A 75 5.28 1.36 -1.90
C SER A 75 4.19 0.96 -2.88
N SER A 76 3.24 0.13 -2.43
CA SER A 76 2.07 -0.30 -3.21
C SER A 76 1.13 0.87 -3.52
N ALA A 77 0.92 1.77 -2.56
CA ALA A 77 0.12 2.98 -2.75
C ALA A 77 0.78 3.96 -3.74
N SER A 78 2.11 4.09 -3.71
CA SER A 78 2.88 4.89 -4.66
C SER A 78 2.83 4.31 -6.08
N ALA A 79 2.99 2.99 -6.21
CA ALA A 79 2.89 2.30 -7.49
C ALA A 79 1.49 2.47 -8.11
N GLY A 80 0.42 2.30 -7.32
CA GLY A 80 -0.95 2.50 -7.78
C GLY A 80 -1.33 3.97 -8.08
N ALA A 81 -0.63 4.94 -7.48
CA ALA A 81 -0.84 6.36 -7.78
C ALA A 81 -0.16 6.78 -9.10
N ALA A 82 1.00 6.19 -9.43
CA ALA A 82 1.64 6.36 -10.74
C ALA A 82 0.88 5.61 -11.85
N ASP A 83 0.28 4.46 -11.52
CA ASP A 83 -0.48 3.62 -12.45
C ASP A 83 -1.93 4.13 -12.69
N GLY A 84 -2.36 5.15 -11.94
CA GLY A 84 -3.61 5.89 -12.17
C GLY A 84 -3.66 6.63 -13.52
N GLY A 85 -2.56 6.65 -14.27
CA GLY A 85 -2.49 7.16 -15.63
C GLY A 85 -2.61 6.10 -16.73
N SER A 86 -2.40 4.80 -16.49
CA SER A 86 -2.39 3.77 -17.55
C SER A 86 -2.37 2.33 -17.03
N ALA A 87 -3.34 1.92 -16.20
CA ALA A 87 -3.56 0.49 -15.95
C ALA A 87 -4.37 -0.13 -17.11
N GLY A 88 -3.71 -0.28 -18.25
CA GLY A 88 -4.18 -1.11 -19.35
C GLY A 88 -4.51 -2.51 -18.85
N ARG A 89 -5.75 -2.92 -19.09
CA ARG A 89 -6.23 -4.28 -18.92
C ARG A 89 -5.24 -5.26 -19.59
N PRO A 90 -4.67 -6.25 -18.88
CA PRO A 90 -3.84 -7.24 -19.52
C PRO A 90 -4.76 -8.12 -20.38
N THR A 91 -4.82 -7.85 -21.68
CA THR A 91 -5.37 -8.79 -22.65
C THR A 91 -4.36 -9.93 -22.76
N ARG A 92 -4.55 -10.93 -21.91
CA ARG A 92 -3.95 -12.25 -21.98
C ARG A 92 -4.14 -12.81 -23.39
N GLY A 93 -3.09 -12.70 -24.19
CA GLY A 93 -2.97 -13.36 -25.48
C GLY A 93 -2.68 -14.84 -25.26
N THR A 94 -3.50 -15.70 -25.88
CA THR A 94 -3.25 -17.12 -26.23
C THR A 94 -4.55 -17.61 -26.89
N ARG A 95 -4.64 -18.19 -28.09
CA ARG A 95 -3.67 -18.71 -29.06
C ARG A 95 -4.28 -18.66 -30.47
N SER A 96 -3.36 -18.67 -31.43
CA SER A 96 -3.54 -18.76 -32.87
C SER A 96 -4.07 -20.13 -33.36
N ALA A 97 -4.72 -20.06 -34.54
CA ALA A 97 -4.81 -21.04 -35.63
C ALA A 97 -5.73 -22.28 -35.52
N ALA A 98 -6.75 -22.34 -36.40
CA ALA A 98 -6.67 -23.13 -37.63
C ALA A 98 -7.94 -22.94 -38.49
N ALA A 99 -7.83 -22.22 -39.61
CA ALA A 99 -8.79 -22.27 -40.71
C ALA A 99 -8.00 -22.24 -42.03
N HIS A 100 -7.76 -23.42 -42.60
CA HIS A 100 -7.41 -23.54 -44.00
C HIS A 100 -8.02 -24.83 -44.55
N ALA A 101 -9.23 -24.70 -45.09
CA ALA A 101 -9.82 -25.65 -45.99
C ALA A 101 -9.46 -25.20 -47.42
N ASN A 102 -8.64 -25.97 -48.13
CA ASN A 102 -8.77 -26.07 -49.59
C ASN A 102 -8.02 -27.31 -50.09
N ARG A 103 -8.77 -28.33 -50.52
CA ARG A 103 -8.32 -29.26 -51.56
C ARG A 103 -9.53 -29.87 -52.25
#